data_AF-A0A3M1EKC3-F1
#
_entry.id   AF-A0A3M1EKC3-F1
#
_cell.length_a   1.000
_cell.length_b   1.000
_cell.length_c   1.000
_cell.angle_alpha   90.00
_cell.angle_beta   90.00
_cell.angle_gamma   90.00
#
_symmetry.space_group_name_H-M   'P 1'
#
loop_
_entity.id
_entity.type
_entity.pdbx_description
1 polymer ?
#
loop_
_entity_poly.entity_id
_entity_poly.type
_entity_poly.pdbx_seq_one_letter_code
_entity_poly.pdbx_strand_id
1 'polypeptide(L)'
;MKVLLMHPDRDFDPQQKIPRRQEPIRQRGPVKRIEALFDLPPVEAALVQDLELETLFEAMAQGDEFLYTVAVPAVLSSLDTPDAILYRQEILKDCLKHPEVVRQIYQIPVRFMEKKRKHWWGTWSRSSRPGAILSSARELLEMAVDLLKALKQMADEHAGKFESPGFRRFLAMLQQELDDDYMAVVAQHLKTLQFRRGVLLSAQLGPGNEGTNYVLRQPNPDDRNWLRRVFVRNSPTYSFSLHPRDDHGARALGDLRERGLNQVANAVARSADHVESFLRALRLELAFYIGCLNLSEQLARLGEPIAFPQPHPAHTRRHSFSGLYDVALALTVQKKVVGNRLNADNKDLVIITGANQGGKSTFLRSIGLAQLMMQCGMFVPAESFSANVCRGIFTHSKREEDASMESGKFDEELGRMSAIVDAISPDALILFNESFAAT
;
A
#
# COMPACT_ATOMS: atom_id res chain seq x y z
N MET A 1 -7.99 13.50 0.05
CA MET A 1 -7.17 12.84 1.09
C MET A 1 -6.07 12.01 0.42
N LYS A 2 -4.82 12.18 0.84
CA LYS A 2 -3.66 11.39 0.39
C LYS A 2 -2.84 10.96 1.61
N VAL A 3 -2.22 9.78 1.57
CA VAL A 3 -1.53 9.18 2.74
C VAL A 3 -0.08 9.65 2.82
N LEU A 4 0.73 9.34 1.80
CA LEU A 4 2.06 9.91 1.59
C LEU A 4 3.00 9.71 2.80
N LEU A 5 2.95 8.53 3.42
CA LEU A 5 3.84 8.07 4.48
C LEU A 5 5.10 7.41 3.92
N MET A 6 5.04 6.68 2.81
CA MET A 6 6.22 6.02 2.21
C MET A 6 7.05 6.95 1.31
N HIS A 7 6.42 8.00 0.75
CA HIS A 7 7.07 9.05 -0.03
C HIS A 7 6.39 10.40 0.25
N PRO A 8 7.14 11.52 0.26
CA PRO A 8 6.56 12.85 0.50
C PRO A 8 5.61 13.30 -0.62
N ASP A 9 5.94 12.94 -1.87
CA ASP A 9 5.34 13.51 -3.10
C ASP A 9 4.69 12.47 -4.04
N ARG A 10 4.80 11.17 -3.71
CA ARG A 10 4.27 10.08 -4.54
C ARG A 10 3.09 9.41 -3.85
N ASP A 11 1.95 9.43 -4.51
CA ASP A 11 0.72 8.78 -4.06
C ASP A 11 0.67 7.35 -4.60
N PHE A 12 0.44 6.37 -3.74
CA PHE A 12 0.20 4.98 -4.15
C PHE A 12 -1.28 4.80 -4.46
N ASP A 13 -1.77 5.41 -5.54
CA ASP A 13 -3.11 5.10 -6.02
C ASP A 13 -3.06 3.79 -6.81
N PRO A 14 -3.62 2.67 -6.31
CA PRO A 14 -3.64 1.41 -7.04
C PRO A 14 -4.53 1.45 -8.30
N GLN A 15 -5.23 2.56 -8.54
CA GLN A 15 -5.98 2.83 -9.78
C GLN A 15 -5.22 3.71 -10.79
N GLN A 16 -4.03 4.25 -10.46
CA GLN A 16 -3.19 4.87 -11.48
C GLN A 16 -2.94 3.86 -12.57
N LYS A 17 -3.36 4.21 -13.79
CA LYS A 17 -3.24 3.36 -14.98
C LYS A 17 -1.77 2.96 -15.12
N ILE A 18 -1.45 1.73 -14.71
CA ILE A 18 -0.23 1.05 -15.15
C ILE A 18 -0.17 1.26 -16.67
N PRO A 19 0.92 1.83 -17.22
CA PRO A 19 1.06 1.96 -18.67
C PRO A 19 0.69 0.63 -19.30
N ARG A 20 -0.14 0.63 -20.34
CA ARG A 20 -0.55 -0.59 -21.05
C ARG A 20 0.68 -1.27 -21.68
N ARG A 21 1.50 -1.97 -20.88
CA ARG A 21 2.33 -3.05 -21.40
C ARG A 21 1.38 -4.17 -21.79
N GLN A 22 1.54 -4.64 -23.02
CA GLN A 22 0.69 -5.59 -23.70
C GLN A 22 0.83 -6.98 -23.06
N GLU A 23 0.32 -7.18 -21.85
CA GLU A 23 0.25 -8.51 -21.24
C GLU A 23 -1.20 -8.97 -21.04
N PRO A 24 -1.49 -10.26 -21.30
CA PRO A 24 -2.84 -10.80 -21.31
C PRO A 24 -3.52 -10.75 -19.93
N ILE A 25 -4.81 -10.44 -19.95
CA ILE A 25 -5.70 -10.14 -18.81
C ILE A 25 -5.75 -11.25 -17.74
N ARG A 26 -5.33 -12.48 -18.05
CA ARG A 26 -5.39 -13.65 -17.15
C ARG A 26 -4.32 -13.67 -16.05
N GLN A 27 -3.29 -12.82 -16.10
CA GLN A 27 -2.20 -12.84 -15.11
C GLN A 27 -2.26 -11.72 -14.05
N ARG A 28 -3.35 -10.95 -13.94
CA ARG A 28 -3.40 -9.80 -13.00
C ARG A 28 -3.93 -10.21 -11.61
N GLY A 29 -3.13 -10.99 -10.88
CA GLY A 29 -3.36 -11.24 -9.45
C GLY A 29 -3.13 -9.97 -8.60
N PRO A 30 -3.62 -9.92 -7.35
CA PRO A 30 -3.41 -8.80 -6.44
C PRO A 30 -1.91 -8.53 -6.16
N VAL A 31 -1.09 -9.59 -6.14
CA VAL A 31 0.37 -9.55 -5.95
C VAL A 31 1.07 -8.77 -7.08
N LYS A 32 0.88 -9.18 -8.35
CA LYS A 32 1.45 -8.48 -9.52
C LYS A 32 1.05 -7.01 -9.66
N ARG A 33 -0.07 -6.59 -9.07
CA ARG A 33 -0.46 -5.16 -9.05
C ARG A 33 0.31 -4.35 -8.01
N ILE A 34 0.71 -4.98 -6.90
CA ILE A 34 1.52 -4.35 -5.86
C ILE A 34 2.96 -4.25 -6.35
N GLU A 35 3.52 -5.32 -6.92
CA GLU A 35 4.86 -5.31 -7.53
C GLU A 35 5.01 -4.18 -8.57
N ALA A 36 4.00 -3.97 -9.42
CA ALA A 36 4.01 -2.91 -10.43
C ALA A 36 4.03 -1.46 -9.85
N LEU A 37 3.83 -1.29 -8.55
CA LEU A 37 3.99 0.00 -7.87
C LEU A 37 5.45 0.27 -7.49
N PHE A 38 6.33 -0.74 -7.55
CA PHE A 38 7.73 -0.64 -7.19
C PHE A 38 8.61 -0.87 -8.42
N ASP A 39 9.73 -0.15 -8.49
CA ASP A 39 10.74 -0.38 -9.51
C ASP A 39 11.73 -1.41 -8.94
N LEU A 40 11.58 -2.67 -9.36
CA LEU A 40 12.43 -3.78 -8.91
C LEU A 40 13.73 -3.85 -9.72
N PRO A 41 14.86 -4.18 -9.09
CA PRO A 41 16.12 -4.33 -9.79
C PRO A 41 16.10 -5.56 -10.70
N PRO A 42 16.73 -5.52 -11.89
CA PRO A 42 16.78 -6.67 -12.80
C PRO A 42 17.52 -7.89 -12.22
N VAL A 43 18.30 -7.70 -11.15
CA VAL A 43 19.08 -8.73 -10.45
C VAL A 43 18.40 -9.23 -9.16
N GLU A 44 17.10 -8.98 -8.99
CA GLU A 44 16.31 -9.36 -7.80
C GLU A 44 16.53 -10.81 -7.34
N ALA A 45 16.39 -11.79 -8.24
CA ALA A 45 16.48 -13.20 -7.86
C ALA A 45 17.86 -13.57 -7.28
N ALA A 46 18.93 -12.99 -7.81
CA ALA A 46 20.28 -13.21 -7.31
C ALA A 46 20.47 -12.56 -5.93
N LEU A 47 19.93 -11.36 -5.72
CA LEU A 47 19.97 -10.69 -4.42
C LEU A 47 19.21 -11.47 -3.36
N VAL A 48 18.00 -11.93 -3.66
CA VAL A 48 17.16 -12.70 -2.72
C VAL A 48 17.87 -13.97 -2.27
N GLN A 49 18.45 -14.69 -3.22
CA GLN A 49 19.19 -15.92 -2.94
C GLN A 49 20.48 -15.66 -2.16
N ASP A 50 21.37 -14.81 -2.70
CA ASP A 50 22.73 -14.62 -2.15
C ASP A 50 22.72 -13.92 -0.79
N LEU A 51 21.72 -13.07 -0.53
CA LEU A 51 21.57 -12.36 0.73
C LEU A 51 20.60 -13.01 1.72
N GLU A 52 20.04 -14.19 1.40
CA GLU A 52 19.02 -14.88 2.22
C GLU A 52 17.87 -13.94 2.66
N LEU A 53 17.36 -13.13 1.73
CA LEU A 53 16.32 -12.14 2.04
C LEU A 53 14.99 -12.77 2.46
N GLU A 54 14.75 -14.03 2.11
CA GLU A 54 13.52 -14.76 2.46
C GLU A 54 13.24 -14.72 3.97
N THR A 55 14.27 -14.99 4.78
CA THR A 55 14.16 -14.96 6.25
C THR A 55 13.79 -13.57 6.77
N LEU A 56 14.29 -12.51 6.14
CA LEU A 56 13.93 -11.13 6.47
C LEU A 56 12.45 -10.86 6.12
N PHE A 57 12.00 -11.27 4.93
CA PHE A 57 10.63 -11.06 4.47
C PHE A 57 9.62 -11.82 5.33
N GLU A 58 9.90 -13.07 5.66
CA GLU A 58 9.07 -13.89 6.56
C GLU A 58 8.98 -13.25 7.96
N ALA A 59 10.10 -12.75 8.50
CA ALA A 59 10.12 -12.08 9.78
C ALA A 59 9.31 -10.77 9.77
N MET A 60 9.36 -9.99 8.69
CA MET A 60 8.51 -8.81 8.53
C MET A 60 7.03 -9.21 8.42
N ALA A 61 6.72 -10.29 7.69
CA ALA A 61 5.36 -10.70 7.41
C ALA A 61 4.64 -11.36 8.61
N GLN A 62 5.36 -12.11 9.44
CA GLN A 62 4.78 -12.93 10.52
C GLN A 62 3.60 -13.81 10.04
N GLY A 63 3.73 -14.38 8.85
CA GLY A 63 2.69 -15.23 8.23
C GLY A 63 1.52 -14.47 7.59
N ASP A 64 1.51 -13.14 7.59
CA ASP A 64 0.53 -12.35 6.84
C ASP A 64 0.97 -12.22 5.37
N GLU A 65 0.22 -12.86 4.47
CA GLU A 65 0.49 -12.88 3.01
C GLU A 65 0.53 -11.47 2.40
N PHE A 66 -0.29 -10.53 2.90
CA PHE A 66 -0.31 -9.16 2.40
C PHE A 66 0.94 -8.40 2.84
N LEU A 67 1.35 -8.55 4.10
CA LEU A 67 2.61 -7.94 4.57
C LEU A 67 3.80 -8.49 3.80
N TYR A 68 3.85 -9.79 3.55
CA TYR A 68 4.90 -10.42 2.74
C TYR A 68 4.96 -9.80 1.32
N THR A 69 3.80 -9.71 0.65
CA THR A 69 3.66 -9.13 -0.69
C THR A 69 4.11 -7.67 -0.76
N VAL A 70 4.06 -6.93 0.35
CA VAL A 70 4.53 -5.54 0.43
C VAL A 70 6.01 -5.47 0.80
N ALA A 71 6.47 -6.32 1.72
CA ALA A 71 7.83 -6.31 2.25
C ALA A 71 8.86 -6.60 1.15
N VAL A 72 8.61 -7.62 0.32
CA VAL A 72 9.51 -8.03 -0.78
C VAL A 72 9.86 -6.83 -1.68
N PRO A 73 8.90 -6.21 -2.39
CA PRO A 73 9.23 -5.12 -3.29
C PRO A 73 9.64 -3.83 -2.56
N ALA A 74 9.17 -3.58 -1.34
CA ALA A 74 9.56 -2.40 -0.59
C ALA A 74 11.05 -2.43 -0.17
N VAL A 75 11.58 -3.59 0.21
CA VAL A 75 13.00 -3.75 0.58
C VAL A 75 13.90 -3.76 -0.65
N LEU A 76 13.47 -4.40 -1.73
CA LEU A 76 14.25 -4.48 -2.97
C LEU A 76 14.25 -3.17 -3.78
N SER A 77 13.17 -2.39 -3.71
CA SER A 77 13.07 -1.09 -4.35
C SER A 77 13.75 -0.02 -3.52
N SER A 78 15.04 0.17 -3.81
CA SER A 78 15.89 1.15 -3.13
C SER A 78 15.46 2.58 -3.43
N LEU A 79 15.42 3.42 -2.39
CA LEU A 79 15.36 4.87 -2.55
C LEU A 79 16.73 5.37 -3.03
N ASP A 80 16.71 6.38 -3.89
CA ASP A 80 17.87 6.90 -4.62
C ASP A 80 18.45 8.18 -4.00
N THR A 81 17.78 8.77 -3.02
CA THR A 81 18.18 10.02 -2.38
C THR A 81 18.24 9.89 -0.85
N PRO A 82 19.26 10.48 -0.19
CA PRO A 82 19.33 10.52 1.28
C PRO A 82 18.08 11.12 1.93
N ASP A 83 17.49 12.16 1.35
CA ASP A 83 16.30 12.83 1.90
C ASP A 83 15.07 11.93 1.90
N ALA A 84 14.86 11.13 0.83
CA ALA A 84 13.76 10.16 0.80
C ALA A 84 13.95 9.05 1.83
N ILE A 85 15.19 8.57 2.01
CA ILE A 85 15.55 7.59 3.03
C ILE A 85 15.25 8.15 4.42
N LEU A 86 15.76 9.34 4.72
CA LEU A 86 15.56 10.02 6.00
C LEU A 86 14.08 10.29 6.28
N TYR A 87 13.31 10.73 5.27
CA TYR A 87 11.87 10.91 5.41
C TYR A 87 11.17 9.64 5.89
N ARG A 88 11.46 8.50 5.26
CA ARG A 88 10.89 7.20 5.63
C ARG A 88 11.36 6.72 7.00
N GLN A 89 12.62 6.98 7.35
CA GLN A 89 13.15 6.70 8.69
C GLN A 89 12.43 7.50 9.78
N GLU A 90 12.15 8.79 9.56
CA GLU A 90 11.40 9.61 10.53
C GLU A 90 10.00 9.06 10.79
N ILE A 91 9.30 8.58 9.75
CA ILE A 91 8.01 7.91 9.90
C ILE A 91 8.16 6.61 10.69
N LEU A 92 9.17 5.80 10.38
CA LEU A 92 9.41 4.55 11.10
C LEU A 92 9.78 4.78 12.58
N LYS A 93 10.52 5.84 12.90
CA LYS A 93 10.82 6.23 14.30
C LYS A 93 9.54 6.51 15.08
N ASP A 94 8.60 7.24 14.48
CA ASP A 94 7.29 7.46 15.08
C ASP A 94 6.50 6.14 15.24
N CYS A 95 6.56 5.25 14.26
CA CYS A 95 5.95 3.92 14.36
C CYS A 95 6.51 3.12 15.54
N LEU A 96 7.84 3.11 15.71
CA LEU A 96 8.50 2.42 16.82
C LEU A 96 8.18 3.04 18.18
N LYS A 97 7.98 4.37 18.25
CA LYS A 97 7.56 5.08 19.46
C LYS A 97 6.10 4.75 19.84
N HIS A 98 5.22 4.59 18.85
CA HIS A 98 3.77 4.42 19.05
C HIS A 98 3.20 3.18 18.31
N PRO A 99 3.73 1.97 18.56
CA PRO A 99 3.40 0.78 17.77
C PRO A 99 1.91 0.41 17.84
N GLU A 100 1.31 0.50 19.03
CA GLU A 100 -0.11 0.18 19.23
C GLU A 100 -1.03 1.11 18.44
N VAL A 101 -0.73 2.40 18.39
CA VAL A 101 -1.52 3.40 17.65
C VAL A 101 -1.43 3.11 16.15
N VAL A 102 -0.23 2.85 15.64
CA VAL A 102 -0.03 2.54 14.21
C VAL A 102 -0.71 1.22 13.83
N ARG A 103 -0.63 0.19 14.68
CA ARG A 103 -1.36 -1.07 14.49
C ARG A 103 -2.87 -0.83 14.45
N GLN A 104 -3.41 0.02 15.33
CA GLN A 104 -4.84 0.37 15.32
C GLN A 104 -5.26 1.10 14.03
N ILE A 105 -4.45 2.07 13.57
CA ILE A 105 -4.71 2.76 12.29
C ILE A 105 -4.66 1.75 11.12
N TYR A 106 -3.68 0.84 11.11
CA TYR A 106 -3.58 -0.20 10.07
C TYR A 106 -4.77 -1.17 10.07
N GLN A 107 -5.34 -1.49 11.23
CA GLN A 107 -6.51 -2.37 11.33
C GLN A 107 -7.77 -1.78 10.68
N ILE A 108 -7.88 -0.46 10.55
CA ILE A 108 -9.05 0.19 9.97
C ILE A 108 -9.26 -0.22 8.49
N PRO A 109 -8.30 0.00 7.57
CA PRO A 109 -8.45 -0.44 6.19
C PRO A 109 -8.43 -1.97 6.04
N VAL A 110 -7.79 -2.73 6.95
CA VAL A 110 -7.90 -4.20 6.96
C VAL A 110 -9.35 -4.63 7.19
N ARG A 111 -10.00 -4.11 8.23
CA ARG A 111 -11.43 -4.38 8.53
C ARG A 111 -12.34 -3.97 7.38
N PHE A 112 -12.07 -2.85 6.72
CA PHE A 112 -12.81 -2.43 5.52
C PHE A 112 -12.74 -3.51 4.42
N MET A 113 -11.54 -3.98 4.10
CA MET A 113 -11.33 -4.96 3.04
C MET A 113 -11.93 -6.32 3.38
N GLU A 114 -11.85 -6.75 4.64
CA GLU A 114 -12.49 -7.99 5.10
C GLU A 114 -14.02 -7.94 5.03
N LYS A 115 -14.62 -6.84 5.51
CA LYS A 115 -16.07 -6.64 5.45
C LYS A 115 -16.54 -6.56 4.00
N LYS A 116 -15.84 -5.82 3.14
CA LYS A 116 -16.12 -5.77 1.70
C LYS A 116 -16.07 -7.17 1.09
N ARG A 117 -15.02 -7.95 1.38
CA ARG A 117 -14.90 -9.33 0.88
C ARG A 117 -16.08 -10.19 1.33
N LYS A 118 -16.41 -10.21 2.62
CA LYS A 118 -17.52 -11.03 3.17
C LYS A 118 -18.88 -10.62 2.62
N HIS A 119 -19.17 -9.32 2.57
CA HIS A 119 -20.47 -8.80 2.11
C HIS A 119 -20.66 -8.98 0.60
N TRP A 120 -19.58 -9.00 -0.18
CA TRP A 120 -19.64 -9.00 -1.64
C TRP A 120 -19.25 -10.34 -2.30
N TRP A 121 -18.89 -11.36 -1.52
CA TRP A 121 -18.62 -12.72 -2.01
C TRP A 121 -19.84 -13.40 -2.66
N GLY A 122 -21.05 -12.86 -2.51
CA GLY A 122 -22.29 -13.43 -3.07
C GLY A 122 -23.15 -12.50 -3.95
N THR A 123 -22.88 -11.20 -4.01
CA THR A 123 -23.76 -10.20 -4.66
C THR A 123 -23.20 -9.63 -5.97
N TRP A 124 -21.94 -9.93 -6.30
CA TRP A 124 -21.35 -9.42 -7.52
C TRP A 124 -21.65 -10.32 -8.72
N SER A 125 -22.87 -10.20 -9.22
CA SER A 125 -23.25 -10.70 -10.55
C SER A 125 -23.96 -9.58 -11.33
N ARG A 126 -23.21 -8.98 -12.25
CA ARG A 126 -23.68 -8.56 -13.59
C ARG A 126 -24.80 -7.52 -13.72
N SER A 127 -25.15 -6.74 -12.70
CA SER A 127 -26.17 -5.70 -12.87
C SER A 127 -25.56 -4.34 -13.23
N SER A 128 -25.64 -3.95 -14.49
CA SER A 128 -25.32 -2.59 -14.98
C SER A 128 -26.42 -1.56 -14.66
N ARG A 129 -27.41 -1.92 -13.84
CA ARG A 129 -28.55 -1.03 -13.53
C ARG A 129 -28.14 0.04 -12.50
N PRO A 130 -28.36 1.33 -12.80
CA PRO A 130 -28.09 2.44 -11.87
C PRO A 130 -28.57 2.24 -10.42
N GLY A 131 -29.77 1.69 -10.20
CA GLY A 131 -30.31 1.44 -8.87
C GLY A 131 -29.50 0.42 -8.06
N ALA A 132 -28.96 -0.61 -8.71
CA ALA A 132 -28.09 -1.60 -8.07
C ALA A 132 -26.72 -0.98 -7.75
N ILE A 133 -26.14 -0.24 -8.70
CA ILE A 133 -24.86 0.48 -8.52
C ILE A 133 -24.96 1.44 -7.34
N LEU A 134 -26.05 2.22 -7.26
CA LEU A 134 -26.29 3.17 -6.19
C LEU A 134 -26.41 2.48 -4.83
N SER A 135 -27.15 1.37 -4.74
CA SER A 135 -27.28 0.64 -3.47
C SER A 135 -25.92 0.10 -2.99
N SER A 136 -25.16 -0.54 -3.88
CA SER A 136 -23.85 -1.10 -3.53
C SER A 136 -22.85 -0.01 -3.13
N ALA A 137 -22.80 1.10 -3.87
CA ALA A 137 -21.92 2.22 -3.56
C ALA A 137 -22.31 2.89 -2.23
N ARG A 138 -23.61 3.04 -1.95
CA ARG A 138 -24.11 3.54 -0.67
C ARG A 138 -23.69 2.63 0.48
N GLU A 139 -23.90 1.33 0.38
CA GLU A 139 -23.52 0.36 1.43
C GLU A 139 -22.02 0.37 1.73
N LEU A 140 -21.18 0.52 0.70
CA LEU A 140 -19.74 0.68 0.87
C LEU A 140 -19.41 1.98 1.61
N LEU A 141 -20.01 3.11 1.23
CA LEU A 141 -19.81 4.39 1.91
C LEU A 141 -20.33 4.37 3.35
N GLU A 142 -21.50 3.78 3.61
CA GLU A 142 -22.04 3.61 4.97
C GLU A 142 -21.04 2.86 5.86
N MET A 143 -20.46 1.76 5.36
CA MET A 143 -19.41 1.02 6.06
C MET A 143 -18.13 1.85 6.26
N ALA A 144 -17.73 2.62 5.24
CA ALA A 144 -16.50 3.42 5.29
C ALA A 144 -16.62 4.61 6.25
N VAL A 145 -17.80 5.23 6.38
CA VAL A 145 -18.03 6.38 7.26
C VAL A 145 -17.68 6.05 8.71
N ASP A 146 -18.09 4.90 9.23
CA ASP A 146 -17.77 4.49 10.60
C ASP A 146 -16.25 4.31 10.81
N LEU A 147 -15.56 3.82 9.79
CA LEU A 147 -14.11 3.64 9.81
C LEU A 147 -13.36 4.97 9.68
N LEU A 148 -13.86 5.90 8.87
CA LEU A 148 -13.32 7.26 8.75
C LEU A 148 -13.50 8.04 10.06
N LYS A 149 -14.62 7.85 10.78
CA LYS A 149 -14.79 8.40 12.14
C LYS A 149 -13.76 7.87 13.11
N ALA A 150 -13.50 6.55 13.08
CA ALA A 150 -12.45 5.96 13.90
C ALA A 150 -11.07 6.54 13.55
N LEU A 151 -10.75 6.72 12.26
CA LEU A 151 -9.49 7.37 11.85
C LEU A 151 -9.39 8.82 12.37
N LYS A 152 -10.47 9.60 12.25
CA LYS A 152 -10.52 10.97 12.78
C LYS A 152 -10.30 11.00 14.29
N GLN A 153 -11.00 10.14 15.04
CA GLN A 153 -10.84 10.06 16.49
C GLN A 153 -9.39 9.74 16.88
N MET A 154 -8.75 8.79 16.19
CA MET A 154 -7.33 8.49 16.39
C MET A 154 -6.45 9.71 16.11
N ALA A 155 -6.77 10.50 15.08
CA ALA A 155 -6.05 11.75 14.80
C ALA A 155 -6.24 12.78 15.91
N ASP A 156 -7.47 12.98 16.38
CA ASP A 156 -7.78 13.93 17.47
C ASP A 156 -7.07 13.57 18.78
N GLU A 157 -7.01 12.28 19.12
CA GLU A 157 -6.41 11.79 20.36
C GLU A 157 -4.87 11.75 20.32
N HIS A 158 -4.28 11.53 19.15
CA HIS A 158 -2.85 11.20 19.04
C HIS A 158 -2.01 12.17 18.19
N ALA A 159 -2.59 13.14 17.47
CA ALA A 159 -1.83 14.04 16.58
C ALA A 159 -0.62 14.71 17.26
N GLY A 160 -0.76 15.14 18.51
CA GLY A 160 0.32 15.78 19.27
C GLY A 160 1.48 14.84 19.68
N LYS A 161 1.33 13.52 19.50
CA LYS A 161 2.35 12.52 19.89
C LYS A 161 3.33 12.19 18.76
N PHE A 162 2.99 12.52 17.51
CA PHE A 162 3.80 12.21 16.34
C PHE A 162 4.70 13.40 15.97
N GLU A 163 5.96 13.12 15.67
CA GLU A 163 6.98 14.13 15.36
C GLU A 163 7.28 14.24 13.87
N SER A 164 7.16 13.13 13.14
CA SER A 164 7.52 13.04 11.73
C SER A 164 6.63 13.92 10.85
N PRO A 165 7.19 14.51 9.77
CA PRO A 165 6.43 15.38 8.88
C PRO A 165 5.26 14.66 8.20
N GLY A 166 5.42 13.37 7.86
CA GLY A 166 4.37 12.59 7.20
C GLY A 166 3.20 12.28 8.11
N PHE A 167 3.41 11.82 9.36
CA PHE A 167 2.29 11.60 10.28
C PHE A 167 1.61 12.91 10.68
N ARG A 168 2.38 13.98 10.96
CA ARG A 168 1.78 15.29 11.27
C ARG A 168 0.88 15.78 10.15
N ARG A 169 1.34 15.70 8.89
CA ARG A 169 0.53 16.04 7.72
C ARG A 169 -0.69 15.13 7.59
N PHE A 170 -0.49 13.81 7.71
CA PHE A 170 -1.57 12.82 7.55
C PHE A 170 -2.68 13.03 8.58
N LEU A 171 -2.33 13.16 9.87
CA LEU A 171 -3.29 13.35 10.94
C LEU A 171 -3.97 14.71 10.85
N ALA A 172 -3.24 15.80 10.56
CA ALA A 172 -3.85 17.11 10.34
C ALA A 172 -4.83 17.10 9.16
N MET A 173 -4.49 16.41 8.07
CA MET A 173 -5.37 16.23 6.91
C MET A 173 -6.65 15.48 7.29
N LEU A 174 -6.58 14.43 8.11
CA LEU A 174 -7.77 13.75 8.61
C LEU A 174 -8.66 14.67 9.46
N GLN A 175 -8.06 15.49 10.32
CA GLN A 175 -8.81 16.41 11.17
C GLN A 175 -9.54 17.48 10.36
N GLN A 176 -8.88 18.01 9.33
CA GLN A 176 -9.40 19.06 8.45
C GLN A 176 -10.45 18.53 7.46
N GLU A 177 -10.21 17.38 6.84
CA GLU A 177 -11.07 16.85 5.76
C GLU A 177 -12.26 16.03 6.28
N LEU A 178 -12.18 15.55 7.53
CA LEU A 178 -13.24 14.78 8.19
C LEU A 178 -13.77 15.55 9.41
N ASP A 179 -14.14 16.81 9.24
CA ASP A 179 -14.81 17.56 10.31
C ASP A 179 -16.23 17.02 10.60
N ASP A 180 -16.77 17.37 11.76
CA ASP A 180 -18.06 16.83 12.23
C ASP A 180 -19.22 17.25 11.34
N ASP A 181 -19.16 18.46 10.76
CA ASP A 181 -20.17 19.01 9.86
C ASP A 181 -20.22 18.22 8.55
N TYR A 182 -19.07 17.98 7.94
CA TYR A 182 -18.92 17.15 6.75
C TYR A 182 -19.44 15.73 7.00
N MET A 183 -19.06 15.12 8.12
CA MET A 183 -19.49 13.76 8.46
C MET A 183 -21.01 13.68 8.70
N ALA A 184 -21.62 14.71 9.29
CA ALA A 184 -23.06 14.81 9.43
C ALA A 184 -23.78 14.95 8.07
N VAL A 185 -23.24 15.77 7.17
CA VAL A 185 -23.76 15.94 5.79
C VAL A 185 -23.72 14.62 5.03
N VAL A 186 -22.58 13.90 5.07
CA VAL A 186 -22.43 12.60 4.41
C VAL A 186 -23.44 11.58 4.95
N ALA A 187 -23.59 11.47 6.27
CA ALA A 187 -24.55 10.56 6.89
C ALA A 187 -26.00 10.87 6.45
N GLN A 188 -26.36 12.16 6.37
CA GLN A 188 -27.68 12.59 5.94
C GLN A 188 -27.92 12.30 4.45
N HIS A 189 -26.92 12.48 3.60
CA HIS A 189 -27.00 12.10 2.18
C HIS A 189 -27.20 10.61 2.00
N LEU A 190 -26.40 9.76 2.68
CA LEU A 190 -26.54 8.30 2.60
C LEU A 190 -27.93 7.84 3.03
N LYS A 191 -28.47 8.41 4.13
CA LYS A 191 -29.85 8.15 4.58
C LYS A 191 -30.91 8.55 3.53
N THR A 192 -30.72 9.70 2.88
CA THR A 192 -31.64 10.20 1.85
C THR A 192 -31.65 9.29 0.61
N LEU A 193 -30.48 8.75 0.24
CA LEU A 193 -30.29 7.83 -0.89
C LEU A 193 -30.86 6.42 -0.65
N GLN A 194 -31.48 6.15 0.51
CA GLN A 194 -32.23 4.91 0.75
C GLN A 194 -33.59 4.89 0.06
N PHE A 195 -34.14 6.04 -0.32
CA PHE A 195 -35.44 6.19 -1.00
C PHE A 195 -36.59 5.39 -0.36
N ARG A 196 -36.64 5.32 0.99
CA ARG A 196 -37.69 4.57 1.72
C ARG A 196 -39.11 5.02 1.39
N ARG A 197 -39.29 6.26 0.92
CA ARG A 197 -40.58 6.88 0.55
C ARG A 197 -40.79 6.98 -0.97
N GLY A 198 -40.03 6.24 -1.76
CA GLY A 198 -40.03 6.35 -3.22
C GLY A 198 -39.05 7.39 -3.75
N VAL A 199 -39.00 7.52 -5.07
CA VAL A 199 -38.07 8.38 -5.81
C VAL A 199 -38.86 9.51 -6.46
N LEU A 200 -38.47 10.76 -6.20
CA LEU A 200 -39.06 11.93 -6.85
C LEU A 200 -38.25 12.30 -8.09
N LEU A 201 -38.86 12.21 -9.27
CA LEU A 201 -38.23 12.52 -10.55
C LEU A 201 -38.99 13.63 -11.27
N SER A 202 -38.27 14.49 -11.98
CA SER A 202 -38.83 15.35 -13.02
C SER A 202 -38.30 14.93 -14.39
N ALA A 203 -39.11 15.05 -15.43
CA ALA A 203 -38.71 14.86 -16.82
C ALA A 203 -39.26 16.00 -17.68
N GLN A 204 -38.68 16.21 -18.86
CA GLN A 204 -39.17 17.11 -19.90
C GLN A 204 -39.86 16.30 -21.00
N LEU A 205 -40.83 16.88 -21.69
CA LEU A 205 -41.44 16.26 -22.86
C LEU A 205 -40.54 16.48 -24.08
N GLY A 206 -40.09 15.38 -24.68
CA GLY A 206 -39.36 15.35 -25.93
C GLY A 206 -40.25 15.07 -27.14
N PRO A 207 -39.66 14.85 -28.32
CA PRO A 207 -40.38 14.49 -29.53
C PRO A 207 -41.29 13.28 -29.33
N GLY A 208 -42.53 13.33 -29.83
CA GLY A 208 -43.49 12.24 -29.66
C GLY A 208 -44.07 12.08 -28.25
N ASN A 209 -43.98 13.12 -27.40
CA ASN A 209 -44.43 13.12 -26.00
C ASN A 209 -43.68 12.11 -25.11
N GLU A 210 -42.47 11.70 -25.50
CA GLU A 210 -41.63 10.86 -24.65
C GLU A 210 -40.96 11.67 -23.55
N GLY A 211 -40.77 11.09 -22.37
CA GLY A 211 -40.01 11.74 -21.31
C GLY A 211 -38.51 11.74 -21.62
N THR A 212 -37.89 12.92 -21.57
CA THR A 212 -36.45 13.18 -21.72
C THR A 212 -35.92 13.95 -20.49
N ASN A 213 -34.61 14.09 -20.35
CA ASN A 213 -33.99 14.88 -19.27
C ASN A 213 -34.50 14.55 -17.85
N TYR A 214 -34.45 13.26 -17.49
CA TYR A 214 -34.82 12.81 -16.14
C TYR A 214 -33.85 13.36 -15.10
N VAL A 215 -34.39 14.00 -14.06
CA VAL A 215 -33.62 14.57 -12.95
C VAL A 215 -34.18 14.08 -11.63
N LEU A 216 -33.32 13.53 -10.78
CA LEU A 216 -33.66 13.23 -9.39
C LEU A 216 -33.86 14.52 -8.61
N ARG A 217 -35.01 14.64 -7.94
CA ARG A 217 -35.35 15.79 -7.10
C ARG A 217 -35.26 15.41 -5.63
N GLN A 218 -34.80 16.36 -4.83
CA GLN A 218 -34.88 16.23 -3.38
C GLN A 218 -36.35 16.30 -2.96
N PRO A 219 -36.85 15.34 -2.17
CA PRO A 219 -38.19 15.43 -1.61
C PRO A 219 -38.28 16.67 -0.70
N ASN A 220 -39.39 17.40 -0.77
CA ASN A 220 -39.57 18.66 -0.04
C ASN A 220 -39.48 18.39 1.48
N PRO A 221 -38.51 18.97 2.22
CA PRO A 221 -38.30 18.67 3.64
C PRO A 221 -39.42 19.20 4.55
N ASP A 222 -40.12 20.25 4.11
CA ASP A 222 -41.18 20.90 4.87
C ASP A 222 -42.56 20.36 4.51
N ASP A 223 -42.86 19.22 5.12
CA ASP A 223 -44.23 18.72 5.19
C ASP A 223 -44.85 18.88 6.58
N ARG A 224 -44.37 19.87 7.34
CA ARG A 224 -44.88 20.20 8.69
C ARG A 224 -46.13 21.09 8.67
N ASN A 225 -46.45 21.71 7.53
CA ASN A 225 -47.62 22.58 7.40
C ASN A 225 -48.82 21.83 6.82
N TRP A 226 -49.33 20.85 7.57
CA TRP A 226 -50.60 20.18 7.28
C TRP A 226 -51.74 21.20 7.08
N LEU A 227 -51.70 22.34 7.79
CA LEU A 227 -52.65 23.44 7.65
C LEU A 227 -52.60 24.09 6.26
N ARG A 228 -51.42 24.26 5.63
CA ARG A 228 -51.35 24.82 4.27
C ARG A 228 -51.88 23.87 3.20
N ARG A 229 -51.83 22.54 3.40
CA ARG A 229 -52.43 21.56 2.48
C ARG A 229 -53.94 21.62 2.42
N VAL A 230 -54.59 22.04 3.51
CA VAL A 230 -56.06 22.14 3.60
C VAL A 230 -56.56 23.42 2.92
N PHE A 231 -55.75 24.49 2.89
CA PHE A 231 -56.17 25.80 2.37
C PHE A 231 -55.62 26.17 0.98
N VAL A 232 -54.67 25.41 0.42
CA VAL A 232 -54.15 25.65 -0.95
C VAL A 232 -54.93 24.78 -1.94
N ARG A 233 -55.49 25.41 -2.97
CA ARG A 233 -56.00 24.72 -4.18
C ARG A 233 -54.82 23.96 -4.82
N ASN A 234 -54.72 22.67 -4.54
CA ASN A 234 -53.71 21.81 -5.16
C ASN A 234 -53.93 21.79 -6.68
N SER A 235 -52.87 21.97 -7.47
CA SER A 235 -52.89 21.59 -8.88
C SER A 235 -53.35 20.12 -9.00
N PRO A 236 -54.13 19.75 -10.02
CA PRO A 236 -54.60 18.38 -10.17
C PRO A 236 -53.41 17.43 -10.26
N THR A 237 -53.19 16.66 -9.19
CA THR A 237 -52.17 15.62 -9.16
C THR A 237 -52.78 14.36 -9.75
N TYR A 238 -52.36 13.99 -10.95
CA TYR A 238 -52.77 12.73 -11.55
C TYR A 238 -51.98 11.59 -10.90
N SER A 239 -52.67 10.66 -10.25
CA SER A 239 -52.06 9.46 -9.66
C SER A 239 -52.46 8.22 -10.45
N PHE A 240 -51.47 7.40 -10.81
CA PHE A 240 -51.68 6.10 -11.43
C PHE A 240 -51.19 5.01 -10.48
N SER A 241 -51.96 3.93 -10.34
CA SER A 241 -51.60 2.75 -9.55
C SER A 241 -51.49 1.54 -10.46
N LEU A 242 -50.36 0.85 -10.41
CA LEU A 242 -50.15 -0.40 -11.15
C LEU A 242 -50.72 -1.57 -10.36
N HIS A 243 -51.38 -2.50 -11.05
CA HIS A 243 -51.86 -3.73 -10.42
C HIS A 243 -50.67 -4.68 -10.12
N PRO A 244 -50.64 -5.44 -9.02
CA PRO A 244 -49.51 -6.31 -8.66
C PRO A 244 -49.12 -7.39 -9.68
N ARG A 245 -50.02 -7.69 -10.63
CA ARG A 245 -49.78 -8.65 -11.74
C ARG A 245 -49.40 -7.98 -13.07
N ASP A 246 -49.27 -6.66 -13.11
CA ASP A 246 -48.85 -5.93 -14.30
C ASP A 246 -47.32 -5.85 -14.38
N ASP A 247 -46.73 -6.93 -14.92
CA ASP A 247 -45.29 -7.02 -15.09
C ASP A 247 -44.74 -5.99 -16.08
N HIS A 248 -45.52 -5.59 -17.08
CA HIS A 248 -45.09 -4.63 -18.11
C HIS A 248 -45.04 -3.21 -17.54
N GLY A 249 -46.09 -2.78 -16.82
CA GLY A 249 -46.11 -1.50 -16.12
C GLY A 249 -45.02 -1.41 -15.05
N ALA A 250 -44.78 -2.49 -14.29
CA ALA A 250 -43.71 -2.55 -13.31
C ALA A 250 -42.33 -2.36 -13.93
N ARG A 251 -42.06 -3.00 -15.09
CA ARG A 251 -40.80 -2.81 -15.84
C ARG A 251 -40.67 -1.38 -16.36
N ALA A 252 -41.72 -0.83 -16.97
CA ALA A 252 -41.70 0.54 -17.50
C ALA A 252 -41.40 1.58 -16.39
N LEU A 253 -42.06 1.46 -15.23
CA LEU A 253 -41.77 2.31 -14.07
C LEU A 253 -40.34 2.10 -13.54
N GLY A 254 -39.86 0.86 -13.55
CA GLY A 254 -38.48 0.51 -13.24
C GLY A 254 -37.48 1.24 -14.15
N ASP A 255 -37.67 1.19 -15.46
CA ASP A 255 -36.78 1.83 -16.43
C ASP A 255 -36.74 3.36 -16.28
N LEU A 256 -37.89 4.00 -16.00
CA LEU A 256 -37.94 5.43 -15.68
C LEU A 256 -37.13 5.76 -14.42
N ARG A 257 -37.25 4.92 -13.39
CA ARG A 257 -36.45 5.03 -12.17
C ARG A 257 -34.96 4.87 -12.46
N GLU A 258 -34.56 3.89 -13.26
CA GLU A 258 -33.15 3.67 -13.62
C GLU A 258 -32.55 4.89 -14.34
N ARG A 259 -33.28 5.49 -15.30
CA ARG A 259 -32.84 6.71 -16.00
C ARG A 259 -32.64 7.88 -15.03
N GLY A 260 -33.58 8.09 -14.12
CA GLY A 260 -33.52 9.17 -13.11
C GLY A 260 -32.40 8.99 -12.09
N LEU A 261 -32.01 7.75 -11.77
CA LEU A 261 -30.95 7.46 -10.80
C LEU A 261 -29.54 7.48 -11.39
N ASN A 262 -29.37 7.43 -12.72
CA ASN A 262 -28.08 7.26 -13.37
C ASN A 262 -27.01 8.27 -12.93
N GLN A 263 -27.33 9.57 -12.91
CA GLN A 263 -26.35 10.60 -12.52
C GLN A 263 -25.89 10.44 -11.06
N VAL A 264 -26.83 10.18 -10.15
CA VAL A 264 -26.55 10.03 -8.72
C VAL A 264 -25.82 8.73 -8.45
N ALA A 265 -26.22 7.62 -9.10
CA ALA A 265 -25.50 6.35 -9.04
C ALA A 265 -24.02 6.53 -9.42
N ASN A 266 -23.74 7.22 -10.52
CA ASN A 266 -22.37 7.48 -10.97
C ASN A 266 -21.58 8.41 -10.04
N ALA A 267 -22.24 9.38 -9.39
CA ALA A 267 -21.58 10.27 -8.43
C ALA A 267 -21.23 9.55 -7.12
N VAL A 268 -22.16 8.75 -6.60
CA VAL A 268 -21.98 7.98 -5.37
C VAL A 268 -20.97 6.85 -5.58
N ALA A 269 -21.01 6.16 -6.73
CA ALA A 269 -20.02 5.16 -7.09
C ALA A 269 -18.61 5.74 -7.14
N ARG A 270 -18.41 6.89 -7.81
CA ARG A 270 -17.11 7.59 -7.82
C ARG A 270 -16.63 7.97 -6.43
N SER A 271 -17.54 8.41 -5.56
CA SER A 271 -17.19 8.74 -4.17
C SER A 271 -16.76 7.50 -3.38
N ALA A 272 -17.49 6.39 -3.56
CA ALA A 272 -17.14 5.09 -2.97
C ALA A 272 -15.76 4.62 -3.45
N ASP A 273 -15.48 4.73 -4.75
CA ASP A 273 -14.19 4.38 -5.34
C ASP A 273 -13.04 5.22 -4.78
N HIS A 274 -13.25 6.53 -4.59
CA HIS A 274 -12.23 7.42 -3.99
C HIS A 274 -11.93 7.04 -2.53
N VAL A 275 -12.96 6.77 -1.72
CA VAL A 275 -12.78 6.37 -0.31
C VAL A 275 -12.09 5.01 -0.23
N GLU A 276 -12.47 4.06 -1.09
CA GLU A 276 -11.81 2.76 -1.17
C GLU A 276 -10.34 2.91 -1.60
N SER A 277 -10.05 3.74 -2.59
CA SER A 277 -8.67 3.96 -3.04
C SER A 277 -7.81 4.52 -1.90
N PHE A 278 -8.32 5.52 -1.17
CA PHE A 278 -7.66 6.07 0.00
C PHE A 278 -7.36 5.00 1.07
N LEU A 279 -8.33 4.14 1.42
CA LEU A 279 -8.14 3.07 2.41
C LEU A 279 -7.15 2.00 1.93
N ARG A 280 -7.13 1.70 0.62
CA ARG A 280 -6.15 0.78 0.03
C ARG A 280 -4.73 1.36 0.09
N ALA A 281 -4.56 2.63 -0.28
CA ALA A 281 -3.28 3.33 -0.18
C ALA A 281 -2.80 3.35 1.27
N LEU A 282 -3.69 3.67 2.22
CA LEU A 282 -3.38 3.67 3.65
C LEU A 282 -2.88 2.30 4.14
N ARG A 283 -3.57 1.22 3.74
CA ARG A 283 -3.14 -0.14 4.08
C ARG A 283 -1.77 -0.46 3.50
N LEU A 284 -1.56 -0.14 2.23
CA LEU A 284 -0.32 -0.45 1.52
C LEU A 284 0.87 0.27 2.16
N GLU A 285 0.75 1.58 2.36
CA GLU A 285 1.84 2.39 2.93
C GLU A 285 2.14 2.01 4.39
N LEU A 286 1.12 1.71 5.20
CA LEU A 286 1.31 1.25 6.57
C LEU A 286 1.85 -0.17 6.66
N ALA A 287 1.57 -1.06 5.69
CA ALA A 287 2.02 -2.45 5.72
C ALA A 287 3.55 -2.57 5.79
N PHE A 288 4.29 -1.71 5.07
CA PHE A 288 5.75 -1.65 5.18
C PHE A 288 6.20 -1.38 6.63
N TYR A 289 5.59 -0.39 7.28
CA TYR A 289 5.91 -0.04 8.66
C TYR A 289 5.49 -1.10 9.67
N ILE A 290 4.34 -1.75 9.47
CA ILE A 290 3.92 -2.91 10.29
C ILE A 290 4.94 -4.04 10.15
N GLY A 291 5.44 -4.30 8.94
CA GLY A 291 6.51 -5.27 8.73
C GLY A 291 7.79 -4.93 9.47
N CYS A 292 8.18 -3.64 9.48
CA CYS A 292 9.32 -3.18 10.27
C CYS A 292 9.11 -3.33 11.79
N LEU A 293 7.90 -3.06 12.29
CA LEU A 293 7.56 -3.27 13.71
C LEU A 293 7.68 -4.76 14.08
N ASN A 294 7.14 -5.63 13.24
CA ASN A 294 7.22 -7.08 13.43
C ASN A 294 8.67 -7.59 13.50
N LEU A 295 9.54 -7.07 12.62
CA LEU A 295 10.97 -7.38 12.64
C LEU A 295 11.64 -6.83 13.91
N SER A 296 11.39 -5.55 14.25
CA SER A 296 11.98 -4.90 15.41
C SER A 296 11.64 -5.62 16.72
N GLU A 297 10.39 -6.08 16.87
CA GLU A 297 9.96 -6.82 18.05
C GLU A 297 10.67 -8.17 18.18
N GLN A 298 10.92 -8.86 17.06
CA GLN A 298 11.68 -10.11 17.05
C GLN A 298 13.14 -9.89 17.43
N LEU A 299 13.78 -8.86 16.86
CA LEU A 299 15.17 -8.51 17.20
C LEU A 299 15.31 -8.06 18.65
N ALA A 300 14.34 -7.30 19.17
CA ALA A 300 14.31 -6.90 20.57
C ALA A 300 14.23 -8.11 21.52
N ARG A 301 13.44 -9.15 21.18
CA ARG A 301 13.38 -10.40 21.96
C ARG A 301 14.72 -11.15 21.99
N LEU A 302 15.52 -11.04 20.93
CA LEU A 302 16.86 -11.63 20.85
C LEU A 302 17.93 -10.79 21.58
N GLY A 303 17.60 -9.57 22.02
CA GLY A 303 18.57 -8.63 22.60
C GLY A 303 19.56 -8.09 21.59
N GLU A 304 19.13 -8.01 20.32
CA GLU A 304 19.93 -7.48 19.22
C GLU A 304 19.72 -5.97 19.04
N PRO A 305 20.79 -5.18 18.87
CA PRO A 305 20.68 -3.75 18.67
C PRO A 305 20.17 -3.43 17.26
N ILE A 306 19.40 -2.36 17.14
CA ILE A 306 19.07 -1.76 15.85
C ILE A 306 19.52 -0.30 15.84
N ALA A 307 19.93 0.19 14.68
CA ALA A 307 20.32 1.58 14.49
C ALA A 307 19.63 2.16 13.27
N PHE A 308 19.25 3.44 13.33
CA PHE A 308 18.85 4.17 12.13
C PHE A 308 20.12 4.59 11.37
N PRO A 309 20.33 4.07 10.15
CA PRO A 309 21.56 4.33 9.41
C PRO A 309 21.61 5.77 8.90
N GLN A 310 22.82 6.31 8.77
CA GLN A 310 23.05 7.62 8.17
C GLN A 310 23.34 7.49 6.66
N PRO A 311 22.39 7.83 5.77
CA PRO A 311 22.64 7.82 4.34
C PRO A 311 23.45 9.04 3.91
N HIS A 312 24.41 8.83 3.00
CA HIS A 312 25.18 9.88 2.35
C HIS A 312 24.94 9.94 0.84
N PRO A 313 25.17 11.08 0.17
CA PRO A 313 25.14 11.13 -1.30
C PRO A 313 26.10 10.11 -1.93
N ALA A 314 25.74 9.57 -3.10
CA ALA A 314 26.42 8.45 -3.75
C ALA A 314 27.95 8.62 -3.92
N HIS A 315 28.39 9.84 -4.20
CA HIS A 315 29.80 10.17 -4.46
C HIS A 315 30.64 10.43 -3.19
N THR A 316 30.05 10.33 -1.98
CA THR A 316 30.75 10.69 -0.73
C THR A 316 31.78 9.65 -0.29
N ARG A 317 31.72 8.41 -0.82
CA ARG A 317 32.60 7.29 -0.46
C ARG A 317 32.62 7.03 1.06
N ARG A 318 31.44 6.88 1.65
CA ARG A 318 31.27 6.53 3.07
C ARG A 318 30.76 5.11 3.18
N HIS A 319 31.40 4.32 4.04
CA HIS A 319 30.94 2.97 4.35
C HIS A 319 31.59 2.51 5.66
N SER A 320 30.96 2.86 6.78
CA SER A 320 31.45 2.56 8.11
C SER A 320 30.32 2.15 9.05
N PHE A 321 30.61 1.19 9.92
CA PHE A 321 29.64 0.64 10.86
C PHE A 321 30.32 -0.01 12.08
N SER A 322 29.57 -0.12 13.18
CA SER A 322 29.93 -0.86 14.39
C SER A 322 28.82 -1.81 14.78
N GLY A 323 29.20 -2.99 15.28
CA GLY A 323 28.27 -4.00 15.77
C GLY A 323 27.32 -4.55 14.69
N LEU A 324 27.69 -4.48 13.40
CA LEU A 324 26.85 -5.01 12.31
C LEU A 324 26.80 -6.53 12.39
N TYR A 325 25.61 -7.09 12.47
CA TYR A 325 25.39 -8.54 12.49
C TYR A 325 24.46 -8.96 11.35
N ASP A 326 24.49 -10.25 11.04
CA ASP A 326 23.65 -10.85 10.01
C ASP A 326 22.25 -11.12 10.57
N VAL A 327 21.27 -10.33 10.13
CA VAL A 327 19.89 -10.41 10.62
C VAL A 327 19.22 -11.74 10.25
N ALA A 328 19.49 -12.28 9.05
CA ALA A 328 18.94 -13.56 8.62
C ALA A 328 19.47 -14.70 9.50
N LEU A 329 20.77 -14.69 9.81
CA LEU A 329 21.40 -15.65 10.72
C LEU A 329 20.80 -15.56 12.13
N ALA A 330 20.68 -14.35 12.69
CA ALA A 330 20.12 -14.14 14.03
C ALA A 330 18.69 -14.68 14.15
N LEU A 331 17.86 -14.44 13.13
CA LEU A 331 16.49 -14.95 13.03
C LEU A 331 16.45 -16.46 12.82
N THR A 332 17.38 -17.03 12.05
CA THR A 332 17.42 -18.48 11.79
C THR A 332 17.84 -19.26 13.02
N VAL A 333 18.89 -18.80 13.71
CA VAL A 333 19.43 -19.49 14.90
C VAL A 333 18.72 -19.11 16.19
N GLN A 334 17.84 -18.10 16.15
CA GLN A 334 17.07 -17.57 17.28
C GLN A 334 17.96 -17.22 18.49
N LYS A 335 19.14 -16.64 18.21
CA LYS A 335 20.13 -16.24 19.21
C LYS A 335 20.88 -15.00 18.74
N LYS A 336 21.48 -14.32 19.71
CA LYS A 336 22.38 -13.20 19.46
C LYS A 336 23.59 -13.63 18.62
N VAL A 337 23.89 -12.86 17.59
CA VAL A 337 25.01 -13.02 16.67
C VAL A 337 26.11 -12.01 17.00
N VAL A 338 27.36 -12.38 16.74
CA VAL A 338 28.50 -11.49 16.98
C VAL A 338 28.50 -10.37 15.93
N GLY A 339 28.42 -9.13 16.40
CA GLY A 339 28.53 -7.94 15.55
C GLY A 339 29.97 -7.65 15.12
N ASN A 340 30.11 -7.06 13.92
CA ASN A 340 31.37 -6.75 13.29
C ASN A 340 31.53 -5.24 13.08
N ARG A 341 32.77 -4.79 12.90
CA ARG A 341 33.12 -3.38 12.65
C ARG A 341 33.92 -3.26 11.37
N LEU A 342 33.59 -2.25 10.57
CA LEU A 342 34.35 -1.89 9.37
C LEU A 342 34.45 -0.37 9.26
N ASN A 343 35.60 0.11 8.80
CA ASN A 343 35.73 1.46 8.27
C ASN A 343 36.35 1.39 6.86
N ALA A 344 35.48 1.48 5.87
CA ALA A 344 35.83 1.53 4.45
C ALA A 344 35.61 2.93 3.85
N ASP A 345 35.57 3.98 4.67
CA ASP A 345 35.51 5.35 4.18
C ASP A 345 36.70 5.64 3.25
N ASN A 346 36.40 6.31 2.13
CA ASN A 346 37.33 6.66 1.06
C ASN A 346 38.05 5.45 0.41
N LYS A 347 37.46 4.25 0.49
CA LYS A 347 37.98 3.05 -0.20
C LYS A 347 36.99 2.58 -1.26
N ASP A 348 37.50 2.29 -2.45
CA ASP A 348 36.69 1.72 -3.54
C ASP A 348 36.71 0.18 -3.55
N LEU A 349 37.72 -0.44 -2.94
CA LEU A 349 37.89 -1.90 -2.89
C LEU A 349 38.28 -2.36 -1.48
N VAL A 350 37.59 -3.39 -0.99
CA VAL A 350 37.88 -4.07 0.27
C VAL A 350 38.07 -5.55 -0.03
N ILE A 351 39.23 -6.09 0.33
CA ILE A 351 39.54 -7.52 0.17
C ILE A 351 39.46 -8.18 1.54
N ILE A 352 38.66 -9.25 1.64
CA ILE A 352 38.42 -9.99 2.89
C ILE A 352 39.00 -11.39 2.74
N THR A 353 40.05 -11.69 3.52
CA THR A 353 40.73 -12.99 3.52
C THR A 353 40.62 -13.67 4.87
N GLY A 354 40.74 -15.00 4.89
CA GLY A 354 40.75 -15.79 6.12
C GLY A 354 40.37 -17.24 5.88
N ALA A 355 40.47 -18.08 6.91
CA ALA A 355 40.11 -19.49 6.83
C ALA A 355 38.64 -19.69 6.41
N ASN A 356 38.36 -20.84 5.78
CA ASN A 356 36.98 -21.26 5.52
C ASN A 356 36.23 -21.41 6.84
N GLN A 357 34.91 -21.17 6.82
CA GLN A 357 34.05 -21.15 8.01
C GLN A 357 34.37 -20.02 9.02
N GLY A 358 35.25 -19.08 8.70
CA GLY A 358 35.53 -17.90 9.53
C GLY A 358 34.48 -16.78 9.46
N GLY A 359 33.29 -17.04 8.91
CA GLY A 359 32.19 -16.05 8.82
C GLY A 359 32.29 -15.02 7.69
N LYS A 360 33.20 -15.19 6.71
CA LYS A 360 33.41 -14.23 5.61
C LYS A 360 32.15 -13.98 4.78
N SER A 361 31.46 -15.05 4.36
CA SER A 361 30.24 -14.95 3.55
C SER A 361 29.08 -14.35 4.34
N THR A 362 28.91 -14.73 5.62
CA THR A 362 27.96 -14.11 6.55
C THR A 362 28.23 -12.62 6.74
N PHE A 363 29.50 -12.22 6.84
CA PHE A 363 29.87 -10.83 6.96
C PHE A 363 29.53 -10.03 5.69
N LEU A 364 29.85 -10.55 4.49
CA LEU A 364 29.45 -9.92 3.22
C LEU A 364 27.93 -9.80 3.09
N ARG A 365 27.20 -10.85 3.47
CA ARG A 365 25.74 -10.84 3.48
C ARG A 365 25.17 -9.79 4.42
N SER A 366 25.72 -9.64 5.63
CA SER A 366 25.31 -8.60 6.58
C SER A 366 25.47 -7.18 6.01
N ILE A 367 26.51 -6.93 5.20
CA ILE A 367 26.71 -5.64 4.52
C ILE A 367 25.62 -5.41 3.47
N GLY A 368 25.35 -6.39 2.60
CA GLY A 368 24.32 -6.28 1.57
C GLY A 368 22.92 -6.09 2.15
N LEU A 369 22.58 -6.85 3.19
CA LEU A 369 21.33 -6.71 3.93
C LEU A 369 21.18 -5.31 4.54
N ALA A 370 22.21 -4.82 5.24
CA ALA A 370 22.17 -3.49 5.83
C ALA A 370 22.07 -2.37 4.78
N GLN A 371 22.73 -2.51 3.63
CA GLN A 371 22.61 -1.56 2.53
C GLN A 371 21.17 -1.51 1.97
N LEU A 372 20.54 -2.67 1.74
CA LEU A 372 19.14 -2.74 1.29
C LEU A 372 18.19 -2.14 2.33
N MET A 373 18.36 -2.51 3.60
CA MET A 373 17.55 -1.99 4.71
C MET A 373 17.72 -0.46 4.88
N MET A 374 18.94 0.07 4.73
CA MET A 374 19.16 1.52 4.71
C MET A 374 18.42 2.17 3.55
N GLN A 375 18.60 1.67 2.32
CA GLN A 375 18.03 2.29 1.12
C GLN A 375 16.52 2.15 1.02
N CYS A 376 15.92 1.13 1.64
CA CYS A 376 14.47 1.06 1.74
C CYS A 376 13.90 1.93 2.87
N GLY A 377 14.75 2.61 3.66
CA GLY A 377 14.38 3.60 4.67
C GLY A 377 14.02 3.02 6.03
N MET A 378 14.54 1.83 6.39
CA MET A 378 14.35 1.23 7.71
C MET A 378 15.62 1.29 8.58
N PHE A 379 15.52 0.82 9.82
CA PHE A 379 16.68 0.59 10.69
C PHE A 379 17.53 -0.57 10.15
N VAL A 380 18.76 -0.70 10.64
CA VAL A 380 19.68 -1.78 10.28
C VAL A 380 20.12 -2.57 11.51
N PRO A 381 20.54 -3.85 11.34
CA PRO A 381 21.03 -4.72 12.41
C PRO A 381 22.46 -4.34 12.86
N ALA A 382 22.61 -3.17 13.48
CA ALA A 382 23.91 -2.65 13.92
C ALA A 382 23.77 -1.72 15.13
N GLU A 383 24.90 -1.38 15.77
CA GLU A 383 24.97 -0.30 16.75
C GLU A 383 25.08 1.08 16.06
N SER A 384 25.75 1.12 14.91
CA SER A 384 25.82 2.31 14.05
C SER A 384 26.14 1.88 12.61
N PHE A 385 25.59 2.60 11.64
CA PHE A 385 25.83 2.34 10.22
C PHE A 385 25.74 3.65 9.44
N SER A 386 26.70 3.88 8.57
CA SER A 386 26.81 5.08 7.75
C SER A 386 27.35 4.66 6.38
N ALA A 387 26.55 4.85 5.34
CA ALA A 387 26.94 4.49 3.98
C ALA A 387 26.39 5.48 2.95
N ASN A 388 27.04 5.58 1.80
CA ASN A 388 26.45 6.28 0.68
C ASN A 388 25.29 5.49 0.06
N VAL A 389 24.34 6.21 -0.53
CA VAL A 389 23.33 5.61 -1.41
C VAL A 389 24.03 5.06 -2.65
N CYS A 390 23.64 3.88 -3.08
CA CYS A 390 24.16 3.13 -4.20
C CYS A 390 23.12 3.07 -5.31
N ARG A 391 23.56 3.24 -6.55
CA ARG A 391 22.69 3.14 -7.73
C ARG A 391 22.23 1.73 -8.06
N GLY A 392 22.96 0.73 -7.56
CA GLY A 392 22.63 -0.67 -7.68
C GLY A 392 23.42 -1.47 -6.66
N ILE A 393 22.83 -2.57 -6.22
CA ILE A 393 23.47 -3.55 -5.34
C ILE A 393 23.52 -4.85 -6.12
N PHE A 394 24.70 -5.41 -6.24
CA PHE A 394 24.96 -6.62 -7.02
C PHE A 394 25.69 -7.63 -6.15
N THR A 395 25.34 -8.89 -6.32
CA THR A 395 26.02 -10.01 -5.68
C THR A 395 26.53 -10.95 -6.74
N HIS A 396 27.70 -11.53 -6.48
CA HIS A 396 28.23 -12.60 -7.30
C HIS A 396 28.86 -13.64 -6.38
N SER A 397 28.10 -14.70 -6.13
CA SER A 397 28.50 -15.79 -5.24
C SER A 397 28.72 -17.07 -6.01
N LYS A 398 29.65 -17.91 -5.51
CA LYS A 398 29.77 -19.30 -5.95
C LYS A 398 28.44 -20.03 -5.74
N ARG A 399 27.93 -20.67 -6.80
CA ARG A 399 26.74 -21.53 -6.73
C ARG A 399 27.12 -23.01 -6.68
N GLU A 400 26.32 -23.80 -5.98
CA GLU A 400 26.40 -25.27 -6.06
C GLU A 400 25.87 -25.78 -7.40
N GLU A 401 26.23 -27.00 -7.78
CA GLU A 401 25.72 -27.60 -9.01
C GLU A 401 24.24 -27.96 -8.84
N ASP A 402 23.45 -27.63 -9.86
CA ASP A 402 22.03 -28.00 -9.94
C ASP A 402 21.83 -28.92 -11.15
N ALA A 403 20.95 -29.91 -11.01
CA ALA A 403 20.52 -30.78 -12.10
C ALA A 403 19.80 -30.02 -13.23
N SER A 404 19.39 -28.77 -12.98
CA SER A 404 18.77 -27.88 -13.98
C SER A 404 19.76 -27.04 -14.81
N MET A 405 21.08 -27.22 -14.63
CA MET A 405 22.08 -26.44 -15.38
C MET A 405 22.05 -26.80 -16.88
N GLU A 406 22.02 -25.78 -17.73
CA GLU A 406 21.96 -25.94 -19.20
C GLU A 406 23.36 -25.91 -19.83
N SER A 407 24.38 -25.44 -19.10
CA SER A 407 25.76 -25.32 -19.56
C SER A 407 26.76 -25.63 -18.44
N GLY A 408 28.06 -25.56 -18.73
CA GLY A 408 29.11 -25.80 -17.74
C GLY A 408 29.10 -24.74 -16.63
N LYS A 409 29.50 -25.14 -15.41
CA LYS A 409 29.48 -24.26 -14.23
C LYS A 409 30.21 -22.94 -14.42
N PHE A 410 31.37 -22.98 -15.06
CA PHE A 410 32.16 -21.79 -15.37
C PHE A 410 31.48 -20.91 -16.42
N ASP A 411 30.83 -21.51 -17.43
CA ASP A 411 30.08 -20.78 -18.47
C ASP A 411 28.87 -20.05 -17.88
N GLU A 412 28.09 -20.70 -17.00
CA GLU A 412 27.00 -20.04 -16.29
C GLU A 412 27.49 -18.92 -15.35
N GLU A 413 28.65 -19.11 -14.70
CA GLU A 413 29.26 -18.08 -13.86
C GLU A 413 29.70 -16.87 -14.68
N LEU A 414 30.33 -17.08 -15.84
CA LEU A 414 30.66 -16.02 -16.79
C LEU A 414 29.41 -15.31 -17.32
N GLY A 415 28.34 -16.05 -17.63
CA GLY A 415 27.05 -15.49 -18.06
C GLY A 415 26.44 -14.57 -17.00
N ARG A 416 26.44 -14.98 -15.73
CA ARG A 416 25.98 -14.13 -14.61
C ARG A 416 26.86 -12.89 -14.43
N MET A 417 28.18 -13.03 -14.52
CA MET A 417 29.08 -11.87 -14.47
C MET A 417 28.82 -10.90 -15.62
N SER A 418 28.63 -11.40 -16.85
CA SER A 418 28.33 -10.57 -18.02
C SER A 418 27.08 -9.73 -17.79
N ALA A 419 26.01 -10.34 -17.24
CA ALA A 419 24.79 -9.62 -16.91
C ALA A 419 25.00 -8.52 -15.85
N ILE A 420 25.87 -8.75 -14.86
CA ILE A 420 26.24 -7.71 -13.88
C ILE A 420 27.01 -6.57 -14.56
N VAL A 421 28.00 -6.90 -15.41
CA VAL A 421 28.81 -5.92 -16.15
C VAL A 421 27.93 -5.06 -17.08
N ASP A 422 26.93 -5.65 -17.71
CA ASP A 422 26.00 -4.92 -18.59
C ASP A 422 25.07 -3.97 -17.81
N ALA A 423 24.80 -4.26 -16.53
CA ALA A 423 23.88 -3.49 -15.69
C ALA A 423 24.57 -2.50 -14.74
N ILE A 424 25.87 -2.67 -14.47
CA ILE A 424 26.56 -1.86 -13.46
C ILE A 424 26.75 -0.41 -13.92
N SER A 425 26.65 0.51 -12.96
CA SER A 425 26.89 1.94 -13.17
C SER A 425 27.76 2.51 -12.04
N PRO A 426 28.33 3.72 -12.21
CA PRO A 426 29.06 4.38 -11.14
C PRO A 426 28.22 4.48 -9.86
N ASP A 427 28.91 4.34 -8.72
CA ASP A 427 28.32 4.33 -7.37
C ASP A 427 27.45 3.09 -7.07
N ALA A 428 27.70 1.97 -7.75
CA ALA A 428 27.14 0.67 -7.39
C ALA A 428 27.96 -0.02 -6.27
N LEU A 429 27.28 -0.86 -5.49
CA LEU A 429 27.90 -1.80 -4.56
C LEU A 429 27.92 -3.19 -5.18
N ILE A 430 29.09 -3.83 -5.25
CA ILE A 430 29.21 -5.23 -5.66
C ILE A 430 29.79 -6.05 -4.51
N LEU A 431 29.17 -7.19 -4.22
CA LEU A 431 29.61 -8.16 -3.23
C LEU A 431 30.06 -9.43 -3.92
N PHE A 432 31.38 -9.64 -3.99
CA PHE A 432 31.99 -10.86 -4.52
C PHE A 432 32.22 -11.86 -3.40
N ASN A 433 31.64 -13.06 -3.51
CA ASN A 433 31.82 -14.14 -2.56
C ASN A 433 32.33 -15.40 -3.29
N GLU A 434 33.63 -15.67 -3.18
CA GLU A 434 34.29 -16.82 -3.83
C GLU A 434 34.06 -16.90 -5.36
N SER A 435 34.01 -15.74 -6.02
CA SER A 435 33.78 -15.66 -7.47
C SER A 435 34.93 -16.29 -8.27
N PHE A 436 34.57 -16.95 -9.37
CA PHE A 436 35.46 -17.66 -10.29
C PHE A 436 36.27 -18.77 -9.61
N ALA A 437 35.68 -19.41 -8.60
CA ALA A 437 36.26 -20.57 -7.94
C ALA A 437 35.92 -21.90 -8.64
N ALA A 438 35.02 -21.89 -9.63
CA ALA A 438 34.77 -23.04 -10.50
C ALA A 438 35.79 -23.07 -11.64
N THR A 439 36.27 -24.27 -11.99
CA THR A 439 37.15 -24.52 -13.15
C THR A 439 36.36 -25.09 -14.31
#